data_AF-A0A955T6N7-F1
#
_entry.id   AF-A0A955T6N7-F1
#
_cell.length_a   1.000
_cell.length_b   1.000
_cell.length_c   1.000
_cell.angle_alpha   90.00
_cell.angle_beta   90.00
_cell.angle_gamma   90.00
#
_symmetry.space_group_name_H-M   'P 1'
#
loop_
_entity.id
_entity.type
_entity.pdbx_description
1 polymer ?
#
loop_
_entity_poly.entity_id
_entity_poly.type
_entity_poly.pdbx_seq_one_letter_code
_entity_poly.pdbx_strand_id
1 'polypeptide(L)'
;TKSGIMLGMGETDEEVIETLRLLLEVGVSHITMGQYLRPTPKHMPVKEFITPAKFEEWDRVCEEMGFEVREIHPYARSSYQS
;
A
#
# COMPACT_ATOMS: atom_id res chain seq x y z
N THR A 1 2.97 15.09 3.61
CA THR A 1 1.58 14.64 3.42
C THR A 1 1.52 13.13 3.45
N LYS A 2 0.48 12.52 4.04
CA LYS A 2 0.32 11.06 4.18
C LYS A 2 -0.79 10.52 3.27
N SER A 3 -0.55 9.36 2.66
CA SER A 3 -1.55 8.59 1.91
C SER A 3 -1.45 7.10 2.25
N GLY A 4 -2.48 6.33 1.91
CA GLY A 4 -2.52 4.90 2.17
C GLY A 4 -3.19 4.10 1.04
N ILE A 5 -2.65 2.91 0.76
CA ILE A 5 -3.16 1.97 -0.25
C ILE A 5 -3.51 0.64 0.45
N MET A 6 -4.68 0.09 0.14
CA MET A 6 -5.10 -1.24 0.59
C MET A 6 -4.96 -2.23 -0.57
N LEU A 7 -4.33 -3.38 -0.32
CA LEU A 7 -3.93 -4.36 -1.32
C LEU A 7 -4.68 -5.69 -1.16
N GLY A 8 -4.77 -6.51 -2.20
CA GLY A 8 -5.50 -7.78 -2.22
C GLY A 8 -6.93 -7.68 -2.74
N MET A 9 -7.26 -6.61 -3.46
CA MET A 9 -8.57 -6.40 -4.11
C MET A 9 -8.54 -6.75 -5.61
N GLY A 10 -7.38 -7.12 -6.15
CA GLY A 10 -7.20 -7.57 -7.52
C GLY A 10 -6.45 -6.60 -8.41
N GLU A 11 -5.74 -5.67 -7.80
CA GLU A 11 -4.78 -4.78 -8.43
C GLU A 11 -3.58 -5.57 -9.00
N THR A 12 -2.96 -4.99 -10.02
CA THR A 12 -1.72 -5.47 -10.63
C THR A 12 -0.52 -4.69 -10.10
N ASP A 13 0.68 -5.25 -10.22
CA ASP A 13 1.91 -4.57 -9.80
C ASP A 13 2.11 -3.25 -10.52
N GLU A 14 1.76 -3.20 -11.80
CA GLU A 14 1.85 -2.00 -12.63
C GLU A 14 0.93 -0.89 -12.11
N GLU A 15 -0.31 -1.21 -11.72
CA GLU A 15 -1.25 -0.26 -11.12
C GLU A 15 -0.76 0.27 -9.77
N VAL A 16 -0.16 -0.60 -8.95
CA VAL A 16 0.42 -0.19 -7.66
C VAL A 16 1.59 0.78 -7.88
N ILE A 17 2.53 0.43 -8.75
CA ILE A 17 3.71 1.25 -9.06
C ILE A 17 3.29 2.60 -9.66
N GLU A 18 2.32 2.61 -10.57
CA GLU A 18 1.82 3.85 -11.16
C GLU A 18 1.14 4.75 -10.11
N THR A 19 0.35 4.15 -9.22
CA THR A 19 -0.26 4.89 -8.10
C THR A 19 0.81 5.53 -7.22
N LEU A 20 1.89 4.81 -6.90
CA LEU A 20 2.99 5.33 -6.09
C LEU A 20 3.67 6.53 -6.75
N ARG A 21 3.91 6.49 -8.07
CA ARG A 21 4.46 7.63 -8.83
C ARG A 21 3.54 8.85 -8.75
N LEU A 22 2.26 8.68 -9.00
CA LEU A 22 1.28 9.78 -8.95
C LEU A 22 1.21 10.40 -7.54
N LEU A 23 1.31 9.58 -6.49
CA LEU A 23 1.34 10.08 -5.11
C LEU A 23 2.57 10.96 -4.85
N LEU A 24 3.74 10.58 -5.36
CA LEU A 24 4.95 11.40 -5.25
C LEU A 24 4.83 12.71 -6.06
N GLU A 25 4.28 12.65 -7.27
CA GLU A 25 4.08 13.83 -8.12
C GLU A 25 3.20 14.90 -7.45
N VAL A 26 2.21 14.47 -6.64
CA VAL A 26 1.36 15.39 -5.88
C VAL A 26 1.93 15.76 -4.50
N GLY A 27 3.17 15.35 -4.19
CA GLY A 27 3.89 15.73 -2.97
C GLY A 27 3.53 14.91 -1.73
N VAL A 28 3.03 13.68 -1.89
CA VAL A 28 2.94 12.73 -0.77
C VAL A 28 4.34 12.26 -0.43
N SER A 29 4.69 12.31 0.86
CA SER A 29 5.99 11.87 1.36
C SER A 29 5.90 10.71 2.34
N HIS A 30 4.73 10.45 2.90
CA HIS A 30 4.47 9.34 3.82
C HIS A 30 3.46 8.37 3.19
N ILE A 31 3.83 7.11 3.05
CA ILE A 31 3.00 6.08 2.44
C ILE A 31 2.76 4.91 3.40
N THR A 32 1.51 4.46 3.46
CA THR A 32 1.12 3.24 4.17
C THR A 32 0.54 2.23 3.17
N MET A 33 1.00 0.99 3.18
CA MET A 33 0.47 -0.07 2.32
C MET A 33 0.16 -1.31 3.15
N GLY A 34 -1.11 -1.73 3.15
CA GLY A 34 -1.59 -2.82 3.99
C GLY A 34 -2.58 -3.76 3.31
N GLN A 35 -2.78 -4.95 3.88
CA GLN A 35 -3.70 -5.94 3.35
C GLN A 35 -5.15 -5.48 3.56
N TYR A 36 -5.94 -5.51 2.49
CA TYR A 36 -7.37 -5.39 2.54
C TYR A 36 -7.95 -6.58 3.32
N LEU A 37 -8.44 -6.29 4.51
CA LEU A 37 -9.17 -7.22 5.34
C LEU A 37 -10.64 -6.82 5.28
N ARG A 38 -11.41 -7.65 4.57
CA ARG A 38 -12.85 -7.47 4.38
C ARG A 38 -13.56 -7.39 5.75
N PRO A 39 -14.18 -6.27 6.11
CA PRO A 39 -14.80 -6.11 7.43
C PRO A 39 -16.03 -7.00 7.64
N THR A 40 -16.86 -7.14 6.61
CA THR A 40 -18.08 -7.97 6.65
C THR A 40 -18.36 -8.62 5.29
N PRO A 41 -19.17 -9.69 5.22
CA PRO A 41 -19.54 -10.34 3.97
C PRO A 41 -20.33 -9.48 2.96
N LYS A 42 -20.70 -8.24 3.31
CA LYS A 42 -21.33 -7.30 2.37
C LYS A 42 -20.31 -6.46 1.59
N HIS A 43 -19.08 -6.36 2.06
CA HIS A 43 -18.01 -5.60 1.39
C HIS A 43 -17.39 -6.40 0.25
N MET A 44 -16.52 -5.78 -0.55
CA MET A 44 -15.79 -6.46 -1.62
C MET A 44 -15.07 -7.71 -1.07
N PRO A 45 -15.13 -8.86 -1.77
CA PRO A 45 -14.34 -10.03 -1.37
C PRO A 45 -12.85 -9.72 -1.48
N VAL A 46 -12.05 -10.28 -0.57
CA VAL A 46 -10.59 -10.32 -0.74
C VAL A 46 -10.31 -11.21 -1.95
N LYS A 47 -9.61 -10.68 -2.95
CA LYS A 47 -9.19 -11.49 -4.10
C LYS A 47 -7.93 -12.28 -3.78
N GLU A 48 -6.98 -11.66 -3.12
CA GLU A 48 -5.70 -12.28 -2.79
C GLU A 48 -5.20 -11.83 -1.41
N PHE A 49 -4.57 -12.77 -0.70
CA PHE A 49 -3.76 -12.45 0.48
C PHE A 49 -2.31 -12.30 0.04
N ILE A 50 -1.85 -11.06 0.04
CA ILE A 50 -0.53 -10.72 -0.45
C ILE A 50 0.54 -11.25 0.52
N THR A 51 1.58 -11.85 -0.03
CA THR A 51 2.67 -12.43 0.78
C THR A 51 3.53 -11.33 1.41
N PRO A 52 4.14 -11.57 2.59
CA PRO A 52 5.07 -10.62 3.20
C PRO A 52 6.22 -10.22 2.28
N ALA A 53 6.75 -11.16 1.48
CA ALA A 53 7.82 -10.90 0.51
C ALA A 53 7.40 -9.85 -0.53
N LYS A 54 6.13 -9.83 -0.95
CA LYS A 54 5.63 -8.84 -1.90
C LYS A 54 5.54 -7.43 -1.29
N PHE A 55 5.19 -7.33 -0.01
CA PHE A 55 5.28 -6.06 0.71
C PHE A 55 6.72 -5.56 0.80
N GLU A 56 7.70 -6.45 1.04
CA GLU A 56 9.12 -6.09 1.02
C GLU A 56 9.59 -5.60 -0.36
N GLU A 57 9.10 -6.22 -1.45
CA GLU A 57 9.38 -5.75 -2.81
C GLU A 57 8.87 -4.31 -3.02
N TRP A 58 7.63 -4.01 -2.65
CA TRP A 58 7.08 -2.66 -2.80
C TRP A 58 7.74 -1.64 -1.86
N ASP A 59 8.19 -2.05 -0.67
CA ASP A 59 8.94 -1.15 0.22
C ASP A 59 10.26 -0.70 -0.42
N ARG A 60 10.99 -1.62 -1.05
CA ARG A 60 12.20 -1.29 -1.83
C ARG A 60 11.88 -0.35 -2.99
N VAL A 61 10.80 -0.59 -3.72
CA VAL A 61 10.36 0.32 -4.79
C VAL A 61 10.05 1.71 -4.24
N CYS A 62 9.32 1.81 -3.12
CA CYS A 62 9.02 3.09 -2.48
C CYS A 62 10.28 3.80 -1.97
N GLU A 63 11.27 3.04 -1.50
CA GLU A 63 12.59 3.54 -1.11
C GLU A 63 13.34 4.14 -2.30
N GLU A 64 13.44 3.41 -3.41
CA GLU A 64 14.09 3.86 -4.62
C GLU A 64 13.39 5.09 -5.24
N MET A 65 12.06 5.16 -5.11
CA MET A 65 11.28 6.31 -5.59
C MET A 65 11.42 7.56 -4.71
N GLY A 66 11.82 7.42 -3.44
CA GLY A 66 12.09 8.55 -2.55
C GLY A 66 10.98 8.91 -1.55
N PHE A 67 10.10 7.98 -1.17
CA PHE A 67 9.21 8.22 -0.04
C PHE A 67 10.00 8.36 1.28
N GLU A 68 9.72 9.42 2.04
CA GLU A 68 10.41 9.76 3.29
C GLU A 68 10.06 8.79 4.43
N VAL A 69 8.78 8.42 4.52
CA VAL A 69 8.25 7.52 5.55
C VAL A 69 7.41 6.45 4.91
N ARG A 70 7.72 5.20 5.24
CA ARG A 70 7.12 4.01 4.64
C ARG A 70 6.63 3.09 5.74
N GLU A 71 5.34 2.74 5.71
CA GLU A 71 4.73 1.74 6.59
C GLU A 71 4.06 0.68 5.71
N ILE A 72 4.85 -0.33 5.32
CA ILE A 72 4.47 -1.29 4.29
C ILE A 72 4.56 -2.70 4.87
N HIS A 73 3.42 -3.26 5.27
CA HIS A 73 3.31 -4.62 5.79
C HIS A 73 1.83 -5.05 5.83
N PRO A 74 1.51 -6.36 5.92
CA PRO A 74 0.12 -6.84 5.84
C PRO A 74 -0.84 -6.17 6.83
N TYR A 75 -0.36 -5.80 8.03
CA TYR A 75 -1.17 -5.20 9.09
C TYR A 75 -1.11 -3.67 9.14
N ALA A 76 -0.47 -3.01 8.17
CA ALA A 76 -0.32 -1.57 8.16
C ALA A 76 -1.70 -0.89 8.07
N ARG A 77 -1.88 0.19 8.82
CA ARG A 77 -3.15 0.95 8.83
C ARG A 77 -2.83 2.42 8.81
N SER A 78 -3.57 3.18 7.98
CA SER A 78 -3.38 4.62 7.84
C SER A 78 -3.43 5.39 9.17
N SER A 79 -4.08 4.85 10.21
CA SER A 79 -4.23 5.44 11.54
C SER A 79 -3.27 4.87 12.61
N TYR A 80 -2.45 3.87 12.30
CA TYR A 80 -1.47 3.35 13.25
C TYR A 80 -0.24 4.27 13.20
N GLN A 81 0.15 4.80 14.35
CA GLN A 81 1.28 5.74 14.53
C GLN A 81 1.20 7.03 13.71
N SER A 82 0.14 7.83 13.93
CA SER A 82 0.13 9.27 13.60
C SER A 82 0.96 10.09 14.57
#